data_AF-A0AAW5QTC0-F1
#
_entry.id   AF-A0AAW5QTC0-F1
#
_cell.length_a   1.000
_cell.length_b   1.000
_cell.length_c   1.000
_cell.angle_alpha   90.00
_cell.angle_beta   90.00
_cell.angle_gamma   90.00
#
_symmetry.space_group_name_H-M   'P 1'
#
loop_
_entity.id
_entity.type
_entity.pdbx_description
1 polymer ?
#
loop_
_entity_poly.entity_id
_entity_poly.type
_entity_poly.pdbx_seq_one_letter_code
_entity_poly.pdbx_strand_id
1 'polypeptide(L)'
;DRCRDAGIDDDVEFATKPELAQSMLERALDAGIPFGWVTADEAYGQVGRLRMWLESRGVAHVLAVPKTQMVVSMQLRQRRAHTVIAEL
;
A
#
# COMPACT_ATOMS: atom_id res chain seq x y z
N ASP A 1 16.61 18.00 18.13
CA ASP A 1 16.19 19.38 17.80
C ASP A 1 15.37 19.47 16.53
N ARG A 2 15.82 18.97 15.37
CA ARG A 2 15.07 19.00 14.09
C ARG A 2 13.56 18.69 14.15
N CYS A 3 13.11 17.69 14.92
CA CYS A 3 11.69 17.36 15.06
C CYS A 3 10.92 18.45 15.83
N ARG A 4 11.44 18.86 16.99
CA ARG A 4 10.88 19.96 17.79
C ARG A 4 10.86 21.28 17.02
N ASP A 5 11.92 21.58 16.27
CA ASP A 5 11.99 22.77 15.41
C ASP A 5 10.92 22.76 14.30
N ALA A 6 10.48 21.56 13.89
CA ALA A 6 9.39 21.35 12.95
C ALA A 6 8.00 21.23 13.62
N GLY A 7 7.91 21.39 14.95
CA GLY A 7 6.66 21.27 15.70
C GLY A 7 6.15 19.83 15.85
N ILE A 8 7.03 18.84 15.73
CA ILE A 8 6.70 17.42 15.96
C ILE A 8 6.95 17.10 17.43
N ASP A 9 5.89 16.67 18.13
CA ASP A 9 5.93 16.32 19.55
C ASP A 9 6.73 15.01 19.78
N ASP A 10 7.29 14.86 20.99
CA ASP A 10 8.18 13.77 21.36
C ASP A 10 7.43 12.42 21.46
N ASP A 11 6.10 12.44 21.49
CA ASP A 11 5.23 11.25 21.46
C ASP A 11 4.97 10.70 20.03
N VAL A 12 5.37 11.44 18.99
CA VAL A 12 5.21 11.01 17.60
C VAL A 12 6.27 9.97 17.26
N GLU A 13 5.86 8.71 17.22
CA GLU A 13 6.71 7.59 16.82
C GLU A 13 7.04 7.60 15.32
N PHE A 14 8.19 7.02 14.97
CA PHE A 14 8.58 6.84 13.58
C PHE A 14 7.61 5.88 12.88
N ALA A 15 7.16 6.27 11.69
CA ALA A 15 6.43 5.41 10.78
C ALA A 15 7.03 5.50 9.38
N THR A 16 7.12 4.36 8.71
CA THR A 16 7.55 4.29 7.31
C THR A 16 6.51 4.95 6.39
N LYS A 17 6.93 5.36 5.19
CA LYS A 17 6.02 5.97 4.21
C LYS A 17 4.78 5.10 3.89
N PRO A 18 4.87 3.76 3.77
CA PRO A 18 3.70 2.89 3.62
C PRO A 18 2.80 2.85 4.86
N GLU A 19 3.37 2.89 6.07
CA GLU A 19 2.60 2.93 7.33
C GLU A 19 1.78 4.22 7.44
N LEU A 20 2.41 5.35 7.15
CA LEU A 20 1.74 6.64 7.11
C LEU A 20 0.60 6.65 6.08
N ALA A 21 0.85 6.12 4.88
CA ALA A 21 -0.19 6.03 3.85
C ALA A 21 -1.36 5.13 4.29
N GLN A 22 -1.09 3.98 4.90
CA GLN A 22 -2.15 3.12 5.43
C GLN A 22 -2.98 3.84 6.50
N SER A 23 -2.34 4.53 7.45
CA SER A 23 -3.02 5.30 8.49
C SER A 23 -3.87 6.45 7.92
N MET A 24 -3.36 7.16 6.90
CA MET A 24 -4.13 8.21 6.21
C MET A 24 -5.36 7.64 5.50
N LEU A 25 -5.21 6.50 4.81
CA LEU A 25 -6.31 5.83 4.13
C LEU A 25 -7.35 5.28 5.11
N GLU A 26 -6.90 4.70 6.23
CA GLU A 26 -7.77 4.22 7.30
C GLU A 26 -8.65 5.35 7.84
N ARG A 27 -8.05 6.49 8.19
CA ARG A 27 -8.79 7.67 8.64
C ARG A 27 -9.78 8.19 7.60
N ALA A 28 -9.41 8.20 6.32
CA ALA A 28 -10.31 8.64 5.26
C ALA A 28 -11.51 7.70 5.11
N LEU A 29 -11.28 6.39 5.18
CA LEU A 29 -12.33 5.37 5.15
C LEU A 29 -13.27 5.50 6.35
N ASP A 30 -12.71 5.59 7.56
CA ASP A 30 -13.48 5.66 8.80
C ASP A 30 -14.29 6.97 8.90
N ALA A 31 -13.79 8.05 8.32
CA ALA A 31 -14.51 9.31 8.18
C ALA A 31 -15.57 9.30 7.06
N GLY A 32 -15.70 8.22 6.30
CA GLY A 32 -16.67 8.10 5.21
C GLY A 32 -16.36 8.99 4.01
N ILE A 33 -15.10 9.36 3.81
CA ILE A 33 -14.70 10.19 2.66
C ILE A 33 -14.93 9.39 1.37
N PRO A 34 -15.71 9.91 0.40
CA PRO A 34 -16.01 9.16 -0.81
C PRO A 34 -14.81 9.14 -1.76
N PHE A 35 -14.24 7.96 -2.00
CA PHE A 35 -13.26 7.71 -3.05
C PHE A 35 -13.48 6.34 -3.70
N GLY A 36 -13.17 6.23 -5.00
CA GLY A 36 -13.47 5.03 -5.78
C GLY A 36 -12.36 3.98 -5.79
N TRP A 37 -11.10 4.39 -5.66
CA TRP A 37 -9.95 3.48 -5.72
C TRP A 37 -8.67 4.15 -5.18
N VAL A 38 -7.66 3.35 -4.87
CA VAL A 38 -6.32 3.79 -4.45
C VAL A 38 -5.28 3.45 -5.52
N THR A 39 -4.39 4.40 -5.81
CA THR A 39 -3.22 4.17 -6.65
C THR A 39 -1.94 4.53 -5.91
N ALA A 40 -0.86 3.79 -6.15
CA ALA A 40 0.45 4.16 -5.66
C ALA A 40 1.58 3.54 -6.47
N ASP A 41 2.76 4.13 -6.33
CA ASP A 41 3.99 3.69 -6.97
C ASP A 41 4.53 2.36 -6.41
N GLU A 42 5.62 1.89 -7.01
CA GLU A 42 6.28 0.62 -6.70
C GLU A 42 6.72 0.51 -5.24
N ALA A 43 7.10 1.64 -4.61
CA ALA A 43 7.59 1.65 -3.24
C ALA A 43 6.50 1.19 -2.25
N TYR A 44 5.23 1.39 -2.60
CA TYR A 44 4.07 0.92 -1.86
C TYR A 44 3.63 -0.48 -2.30
N GLY A 45 3.60 -0.77 -3.60
CA GLY A 45 3.09 -2.06 -4.06
C GLY A 45 3.98 -3.26 -3.74
N GLN A 46 5.29 -3.05 -3.56
CA GLN A 46 6.18 -4.09 -3.01
C GLN A 46 5.81 -4.49 -1.57
N VAL A 47 5.12 -3.61 -0.84
CA VAL A 47 4.64 -3.87 0.53
C VAL A 47 3.35 -4.70 0.45
N GLY A 48 3.51 -6.03 0.39
CA GLY A 48 2.38 -6.96 0.24
C GLY A 48 1.27 -6.77 1.28
N ARG A 49 1.62 -6.43 2.53
CA ARG A 49 0.65 -6.19 3.60
C ARG A 49 -0.30 -5.01 3.31
N LEU A 50 0.16 -3.98 2.60
CA LEU A 50 -0.67 -2.83 2.25
C LEU A 50 -1.75 -3.24 1.23
N ARG A 51 -1.38 -4.06 0.23
CA ARG A 51 -2.34 -4.61 -0.74
C ARG A 51 -3.38 -5.49 -0.07
N MET A 52 -2.92 -6.42 0.78
CA MET A 52 -3.84 -7.28 1.54
C MET A 52 -4.79 -6.48 2.45
N TRP A 53 -4.31 -5.39 3.05
CA TRP A 53 -5.16 -4.52 3.85
C TRP A 53 -6.19 -3.75 3.01
N LEU A 54 -5.82 -3.25 1.81
CA LEU A 54 -6.78 -2.65 0.88
C LEU A 54 -7.86 -3.66 0.46
N GLU A 55 -7.46 -4.90 0.16
CA GLU A 55 -8.37 -6.00 -0.17
C GLU A 55 -9.33 -6.31 1.00
N SER A 56 -8.82 -6.39 2.23
CA SER A 56 -9.66 -6.70 3.41
C SER A 56 -10.64 -5.58 3.74
N ARG A 57 -10.32 -4.32 3.39
CA ARG A 57 -11.23 -3.16 3.49
C ARG A 57 -12.16 -3.02 2.28
N GLY A 58 -12.07 -3.92 1.29
CA GLY A 58 -12.90 -3.86 0.08
C GLY A 58 -12.56 -2.70 -0.86
N VAL A 59 -11.35 -2.17 -0.77
CA VAL A 59 -10.92 -0.99 -1.55
C VAL A 59 -10.29 -1.45 -2.86
N ALA A 60 -10.91 -1.04 -3.97
CA ALA A 60 -10.32 -1.21 -5.31
C ALA A 60 -8.99 -0.46 -5.39
N HIS A 61 -7.96 -1.10 -5.95
CA HIS A 61 -6.63 -0.49 -6.00
C HIS A 61 -5.80 -0.94 -7.19
N VAL A 62 -4.88 -0.08 -7.60
CA VAL A 62 -3.85 -0.35 -8.62
C VAL A 62 -2.52 0.12 -8.07
N LEU A 63 -1.67 -0.81 -7.64
CA LEU A 63 -0.33 -0.49 -7.15
C LEU A 63 0.72 -1.03 -8.12
N ALA A 64 1.68 -0.20 -8.50
CA ALA A 64 2.85 -0.68 -9.23
C ALA A 64 3.65 -1.66 -8.36
N VAL A 65 4.24 -2.69 -8.96
CA VAL A 65 5.04 -3.70 -8.25
C VAL A 65 6.33 -3.98 -9.01
N PRO A 66 7.40 -4.40 -8.32
CA PRO A 66 8.60 -4.84 -9.01
C PRO A 66 8.29 -6.03 -9.90
N LYS A 67 9.01 -6.15 -11.02
CA LYS A 67 8.87 -7.29 -11.93
C LYS A 67 9.10 -8.64 -11.22
N THR A 68 9.88 -8.63 -10.15
CA THR A 68 10.23 -9.79 -9.33
C THR A 68 9.20 -10.11 -8.25
N GLN A 69 8.22 -9.23 -8.02
CA GLN A 69 7.18 -9.39 -7.00
C GLN A 69 6.45 -10.73 -7.16
N MET A 70 6.26 -11.44 -6.05
CA MET A 70 5.37 -12.60 -6.02
C MET A 70 3.92 -12.12 -5.98
N VAL A 71 3.10 -12.66 -6.90
CA VAL A 71 1.67 -12.42 -7.03
C VAL A 71 0.92 -13.75 -7.06
N VAL A 72 -0.32 -13.76 -6.61
CA VAL A 72 -1.21 -14.93 -6.75
C VAL A 72 -1.96 -14.76 -8.07
N SER A 73 -1.75 -15.68 -9.01
CA SER A 73 -2.49 -15.68 -10.28
C SER A 73 -3.92 -16.17 -10.09
N MET A 74 -4.76 -16.00 -11.12
CA MET A 74 -6.13 -16.55 -11.13
C MET A 74 -6.18 -18.08 -10.98
N GLN A 75 -5.07 -18.78 -11.22
CA GLN A 75 -4.93 -20.22 -11.00
C GLN A 75 -4.58 -20.56 -9.55
N LEU A 76 -4.62 -19.59 -8.63
CA LEU A 76 -4.25 -19.71 -7.23
C LEU A 76 -2.81 -20.21 -7.01
N ARG A 77 -1.90 -19.82 -7.92
CA ARG A 77 -0.47 -20.13 -7.83
C ARG A 77 0.33 -18.85 -7.56
N GLN A 78 1.32 -18.96 -6.67
CA GLN A 78 2.30 -17.90 -6.49
C GLN A 78 3.28 -17.89 -7.66
N ARG A 79 3.38 -16.76 -8.36
CA ARG A 79 4.25 -16.56 -9.52
C ARG A 79 4.89 -15.18 -9.48
N ARG A 80 6.00 -14.99 -10.19
CA ARG A 80 6.59 -13.65 -10.31
C ARG A 80 5.79 -12.82 -11.31
N ALA A 81 5.61 -11.53 -11.04
CA ALA A 81 4.82 -10.65 -11.88
C ALA A 81 5.24 -10.71 -13.36
N HIS A 82 6.54 -10.68 -13.65
CA HIS A 82 7.02 -10.75 -15.04
C HIS A 82 6.72 -12.07 -15.75
N THR A 83 6.63 -13.22 -15.04
CA THR A 83 6.31 -14.50 -15.68
C THR A 83 4.82 -14.60 -15.98
N VAL A 84 3.98 -13.88 -15.24
CA VAL A 84 2.55 -13.78 -15.53
C VAL A 84 2.34 -12.89 -16.75
N ILE A 85 2.99 -11.73 -16.79
CA ILE A 85 2.87 -10.78 -17.91
C ILE A 85 3.40 -11.36 -19.22
N ALA A 86 4.50 -12.12 -19.17
CA ALA A 86 5.09 -12.72 -20.38
C ALA A 86 4.21 -13.81 -21.04
N GLU A 87 3.16 -14.25 -20.36
CA GLU A 87 2.21 -15.27 -20.85
C GLU A 87 0.83 -14.69 -21.22
N LEU A 88 0.65 -13.37 -21.08
CA LEU A 88 -0.52 -12.64 -21.58
C LEU A 88 -0.41 -12.41 -23.09
#